data_AF-A0A7C2SNS4-F1
#
_entry.id   AF-A0A7C2SNS4-F1
#
_cell.length_a   1.000
_cell.length_b   1.000
_cell.length_c   1.000
_cell.angle_alpha   90.00
_cell.angle_beta   90.00
_cell.angle_gamma   90.00
#
_symmetry.space_group_name_H-M   'P 1'
#
loop_
_entity.id
_entity.type
_entity.pdbx_description
1 polymer ?
#
loop_
_entity_poly.entity_id
_entity_poly.type
_entity_poly.pdbx_seq_one_letter_code
_entity_poly.pdbx_strand_id
1 'polypeptide(L)' 'MTTKRDINLPGLGEELRNSVEERVSEFEHKHEPDLLKGSTGWVPHIRKLDYAIAIFINAVITLWLIIVLTLN' A
#
# COMPACT_ATOMS: atom_id res chain seq x y z
N MET A 1 22.61 11.66 10.17
CA MET A 1 22.55 12.77 9.19
C MET A 1 21.15 12.77 8.61
N THR A 2 20.30 13.70 9.04
CA THR A 2 18.94 13.88 8.51
C THR A 2 19.04 14.65 7.20
N THR A 3 18.84 13.96 6.08
CA THR A 3 18.81 14.59 4.76
C THR A 3 17.51 15.38 4.64
N LYS A 4 17.53 16.67 5.00
CA LYS A 4 16.40 17.57 4.81
C LYS A 4 16.17 17.72 3.30
N ARG A 5 15.32 16.88 2.72
CA ARG A 5 14.87 17.00 1.34
C ARG A 5 13.82 18.10 1.32
N ASP A 6 14.04 19.13 0.53
CA ASP A 6 13.08 20.21 0.33
C ASP A 6 11.92 19.62 -0.49
N ILE A 7 10.89 19.10 0.20
CA ILE A 7 9.77 18.45 -0.47
C ILE A 7 8.90 19.55 -1.06
N ASN A 8 9.08 19.80 -2.35
CA ASN A 8 8.29 20.79 -3.07
C ASN A 8 6.85 20.28 -3.23
N LEU A 9 5.98 20.73 -2.34
CA LEU A 9 4.55 20.43 -2.32
C LEU A 9 3.75 21.70 -2.66
N PRO A 10 3.65 22.05 -3.95
CA PRO A 10 2.96 23.28 -4.35
C PRO A 10 1.47 23.21 -3.98
N GLY A 11 0.97 24.28 -3.35
CA GLY A 11 -0.44 24.40 -2.93
C GLY A 11 -0.76 23.89 -1.52
N LEU A 12 0.22 23.34 -0.79
CA LEU A 12 0.08 22.96 0.62
C LEU A 12 0.51 24.12 1.53
N GLY A 13 -0.30 24.43 2.54
CA GLY A 13 0.06 25.40 3.58
C GLY A 13 1.29 24.95 4.38
N GLU A 14 2.05 25.89 4.94
CA GLU A 14 3.33 25.60 5.64
C GLU A 14 3.17 24.56 6.76
N GLU A 15 2.09 24.63 7.53
CA GLU A 15 1.78 23.68 8.61
C GLU A 15 1.63 22.24 8.07
N LEU A 16 0.89 22.09 6.98
CA LEU A 16 0.68 20.79 6.34
C LEU A 16 1.98 20.28 5.71
N ARG A 17 2.77 21.16 5.09
CA ARG A 17 4.09 20.80 4.55
C ARG A 17 5.01 20.27 5.65
N ASN A 18 5.08 20.96 6.78
CA ASN A 18 5.90 20.54 7.93
C ASN A 18 5.42 19.19 8.48
N SER A 19 4.10 18.97 8.57
CA SER A 19 3.54 17.69 9.03
C SER A 19 3.87 16.53 8.08
N VAL A 20 3.94 16.79 6.77
CA VAL A 20 4.32 15.79 5.77
C VAL A 20 5.81 15.49 5.85
N GLU A 21 6.66 16.52 5.96
CA GLU A 21 8.11 16.35 6.14
C GLU A 21 8.43 15.55 7.40
N GLU A 22 7.76 15.82 8.52
CA GLU A 22 7.95 15.11 9.78
C GLU A 22 7.58 13.63 9.64
N ARG A 23 6.41 13.34 9.05
CA ARG A 23 5.97 11.95 8.83
C ARG A 23 6.85 11.19 7.85
N VAL A 24 7.35 11.85 6.80
CA VAL A 24 8.30 11.25 5.86
C VAL A 24 9.63 10.96 6.55
N SER A 25 10.14 11.89 7.36
CA SER A 25 11.37 11.68 8.11
C SER A 25 11.22 10.57 9.15
N GLU A 26 10.07 10.45 9.81
CA GLU A 26 9.77 9.35 10.72
C GLU A 26 9.77 8.01 9.98
N PHE A 27 9.14 7.97 8.80
CA PHE A 27 9.10 6.79 7.96
C PHE A 27 10.49 6.34 7.51
N GLU A 28 11.31 7.26 6.99
CA GLU A 28 12.69 6.97 6.59
C GLU A 28 13.50 6.41 7.77
N HIS A 29 13.41 7.03 8.96
CA HIS A 29 14.19 6.58 10.10
C HIS A 29 13.73 5.22 10.65
N LYS A 30 12.42 4.99 10.76
CA LYS A 30 11.88 3.81 11.45
C LYS A 30 11.67 2.62 10.53
N HIS A 31 11.31 2.85 9.26
CA HIS A 31 10.80 1.80 8.37
C HIS A 31 11.65 1.55 7.12
N GLU A 32 12.56 2.45 6.75
CA GLU A 32 13.55 2.18 5.69
C GLU A 32 14.48 0.98 6.03
N PRO A 33 14.94 0.79 7.29
CA PRO A 33 15.73 -0.38 7.66
C PRO A 33 14.95 -1.70 7.56
N ASP A 34 13.63 -1.65 7.73
CA ASP A 34 12.74 -2.81 7.64
C ASP A 34 12.59 -3.29 6.20
N LEU A 35 12.54 -2.36 5.24
CA LEU A 35 12.54 -2.65 3.80
C LEU A 35 13.84 -3.32 3.36
N LEU A 36 14.99 -2.85 3.87
CA LEU A 36 16.31 -3.42 3.54
C LEU A 36 16.54 -4.83 4.12
N LYS A 37 15.85 -5.17 5.21
CA LYS A 37 15.94 -6.48 5.88
C LYS A 37 14.96 -7.52 5.33
N GLY A 38 14.15 -7.17 4.33
CA GLY A 38 13.13 -8.07 3.77
C GLY A 38 11.98 -8.35 4.74
N SER A 39 11.75 -7.46 5.72
CA SER A 39 10.60 -7.53 6.61
C SER A 39 9.34 -7.02 5.90
N THR A 40 8.17 -7.23 6.48
CA THR A 40 6.89 -6.81 5.89
C THR A 40 6.77 -5.31 5.64
N GLY A 41 7.72 -4.49 6.10
CA GLY A 41 7.70 -3.03 5.93
C GLY A 41 6.51 -2.37 6.63
N TRP A 42 6.37 -1.06 6.45
CA TRP A 42 5.22 -0.28 6.93
C TRP A 42 3.92 -0.63 6.20
N VAL A 43 4.03 -0.99 4.91
CA VAL A 43 2.90 -1.45 4.09
C VAL A 43 3.02 -2.96 3.91
N PRO A 44 2.07 -3.77 4.39
CA PRO A 44 2.14 -5.21 4.28
C PRO A 44 2.15 -5.64 2.81
N HIS A 45 3.08 -6.54 2.47
CA HIS A 45 3.20 -7.06 1.12
C HIS A 45 2.04 -8.00 0.80
N ILE A 46 1.54 -7.92 -0.44
CA ILE A 46 0.57 -8.90 -0.96
C ILE A 46 1.27 -10.25 -1.04
N ARG A 47 0.76 -11.22 -0.29
CA ARG A 47 1.29 -12.59 -0.25
C ARG A 47 0.71 -13.39 -1.41
N LYS A 48 1.41 -14.47 -1.79
CA LYS A 48 0.90 -15.44 -2.78
C LYS A 48 -0.49 -15.98 -2.41
N LEU A 49 -0.77 -16.12 -1.12
CA LEU A 49 -2.08 -16.56 -0.63
C LEU A 49 -3.19 -15.54 -0.94
N ASP A 50 -2.89 -14.24 -0.88
CA ASP A 50 -3.88 -13.19 -1.14
C ASP A 50 -4.32 -13.24 -2.62
N TYR A 51 -3.41 -13.55 -3.54
CA TYR A 51 -3.74 -13.84 -4.94
C TYR A 51 -4.60 -15.10 -5.10
N ALA A 52 -4.28 -16.18 -4.39
CA ALA A 52 -5.06 -17.41 -4.45
C ALA A 52 -6.51 -17.19 -3.97
N ILE A 53 -6.69 -16.43 -2.89
CA ILE A 53 -8.01 -16.06 -2.36
C ILE A 53 -8.76 -15.20 -3.39
N ALA A 54 -8.11 -14.19 -3.96
CA ALA A 54 -8.72 -13.34 -4.97
C ALA A 54 -9.17 -14.13 -6.21
N ILE A 55 -8.34 -15.05 -6.71
CA ILE A 55 -8.69 -15.93 -7.82
C ILE A 55 -9.88 -16.81 -7.47
N PHE A 56 -9.87 -17.42 -6.28
CA PHE A 56 -10.96 -18.28 -5.83
C PHE A 56 -12.30 -17.54 -5.77
N ILE A 57 -12.33 -16.36 -5.15
CA ILE A 57 -13.55 -15.54 -5.06
C ILE A 57 -14.04 -15.17 -6.46
N ASN A 58 -13.16 -14.71 -7.34
CA ASN A 58 -13.53 -14.37 -8.71
C ASN A 58 -14.06 -15.59 -9.48
N ALA A 59 -13.47 -16.77 -9.30
CA ALA A 59 -13.95 -18.00 -9.92
C ALA A 59 -15.36 -18.38 -9.45
N VAL A 60 -15.64 -18.26 -8.15
CA VAL A 60 -16.97 -18.52 -7.58
C VAL A 60 -18.01 -17.54 -8.13
N ILE A 61 -17.70 -16.24 -8.15
CA ILE A 61 -18.59 -15.22 -8.72
C ILE A 61 -18.85 -15.49 -10.19
N THR A 62 -17.81 -15.81 -10.97
CA THR A 62 -17.92 -16.11 -12.39
C THR A 62 -18.79 -17.34 -12.64
N LEU A 63 -18.58 -18.42 -11.87
CA LEU A 63 -19.37 -19.64 -11.99
C LEU A 63 -20.84 -19.39 -11.65
N TRP A 64 -21.10 -18.64 -10.57
CA TRP A 64 -22.46 -18.25 -10.20
C TRP A 64 -23.15 -17.44 -11.30
N LEU A 65 -22.45 -16.45 -11.89
CA LEU A 65 -22.98 -15.66 -13.01
C LEU A 65 -23.32 -16.53 -14.22
N ILE A 66 -22.46 -17.49 -14.59
CA ILE A 66 -22.73 -18.41 -15.69
C ILE A 66 -24.00 -19.22 -15.41
N ILE A 67 -24.14 -19.76 -14.20
CA ILE A 67 -25.30 -20.55 -13.79
C ILE A 67 -26.58 -19.72 -13.88
N VAL A 68 -26.57 -18.49 -13.35
CA VAL A 68 -27.72 -17.59 -13.40
C VAL A 68 -28.09 -17.24 -14.84
N LEU A 69 -27.11 -16.93 -15.70
CA LEU A 69 -27.37 -16.58 -17.10
C LEU A 69 -27.80 -17.76 -17.97
N THR A 70 -27.51 -19.00 -17.58
CA THR A 70 -27.90 -20.20 -18.33
C THR A 70 -29.20 -20.83 -17.84
N LEU A 71 -29.57 -20.64 -16.57
CA LEU A 71 -30.80 -21.17 -15.97
C LEU A 71 -31.98 -20.18 -15.97
N ASN A 72 -31.74 -18.94 -16.43
CA ASN A 72 -32.76 -17.89 -16.60
C ASN A 72 -32.97 -17.59 -18.08
#